data_AF-A0A651ET97-F1
#
_entry.id   AF-A0A651ET97-F1
#
_cell.length_a   1.000
_cell.length_b   1.000
_cell.length_c   1.000
_cell.angle_alpha   90.00
_cell.angle_beta   90.00
_cell.angle_gamma   90.00
#
_symmetry.space_group_name_H-M   'P 1'
#
loop_
_entity.id
_entity.type
_entity.pdbx_description
1 polymer ?
#
loop_
_entity_poly.entity_id
_entity_poly.type
_entity_poly.pdbx_seq_one_letter_code
_entity_poly.pdbx_strand_id
1 'polypeptide(L)'
;MDTSPRVALLAGIVVCIGAIGCGSTPRTMDYETFQHRTLEHEQRSLEQRERFARRLVLRMERIHQENLSVGTERDVVIDVLLLSSGGQFGAFGVGVLEGWGTLESGPYQRPVFDIVTGVSTGALIAPFALSGTDYSISRIADLYKQADDTLAVLRGLLFFLPSRVSFFDNRSLVERIEQEIDRDTIAAVAEAHRDHRMLLVGATDLDLGRFHIWDMGRMAADAIETDDPSRFQRAMLSSASIPAAFPPVEIDGVLYADGAAAVATFFGMDRHAIRQSVDAFLARNPGAPTPRFRMWMIINGQLDAPPQLIEQRWISIASRSVAVLTKYSTRTTLRQMQLASELLEVEIGVPVEFRYLALPDNVELPESRSRLFDQDLMAKVHSIGYTMGSDPSSWRTEAIAPDIPGSGFVLPQIRFDLDDLPRP
;
A
#
# COMPACT_ATOMS: atom_id res chain seq x y z
N MET A 1 9.31 -55.59 50.18
CA MET A 1 10.18 -54.40 50.10
C MET A 1 11.42 -54.79 49.33
N ASP A 2 11.75 -54.30 48.16
CA ASP A 2 11.01 -53.61 47.12
C ASP A 2 11.83 -53.81 45.83
N THR A 3 11.15 -53.72 44.71
CA THR A 3 11.48 -53.96 43.29
C THR A 3 12.91 -53.75 42.71
N SER A 4 13.33 -54.77 41.93
CA SER A 4 13.89 -54.71 40.54
C SER A 4 15.39 -54.44 40.26
N PRO A 5 16.00 -55.24 39.37
CA PRO A 5 17.18 -54.88 38.58
C PRO A 5 16.79 -54.69 37.10
N ARG A 6 16.99 -53.50 36.54
CA ARG A 6 17.01 -53.30 35.07
C ARG A 6 18.07 -52.27 34.69
N VAL A 7 19.25 -52.80 34.38
CA VAL A 7 20.20 -52.20 33.45
C VAL A 7 19.50 -52.10 32.09
N ALA A 8 19.19 -50.89 31.64
CA ALA A 8 18.78 -50.61 30.28
C ALA A 8 19.67 -49.49 29.73
N LEU A 9 20.61 -49.94 28.91
CA LEU A 9 21.46 -49.22 27.97
C LEU A 9 20.69 -48.09 27.25
N LEU A 10 20.93 -46.83 27.60
CA LEU A 10 20.56 -45.67 26.79
C LEU A 10 21.83 -45.15 26.11
N ALA A 11 22.30 -45.96 25.16
CA ALA A 11 23.32 -45.58 24.20
C ALA A 11 22.65 -44.86 23.03
N GLY A 12 23.04 -43.61 22.83
CA GLY A 12 23.21 -43.01 21.51
C GLY A 12 21.96 -42.72 20.69
N ILE A 13 21.41 -41.51 20.85
CA ILE A 13 21.13 -40.66 19.69
C ILE A 13 21.59 -39.23 20.05
N VAL A 14 22.90 -38.99 19.95
CA VAL A 14 23.39 -37.65 19.65
C VAL A 14 23.12 -37.48 18.16
N VAL A 15 22.05 -36.79 17.79
CA VAL A 15 21.92 -36.28 16.43
C VAL A 15 22.97 -35.18 16.30
N CYS A 16 24.14 -35.56 15.78
CA CYS A 16 25.06 -34.61 15.18
C CYS A 16 24.31 -33.91 14.05
N ILE A 17 23.80 -32.70 14.31
CA ILE A 17 23.45 -31.73 13.27
C ILE A 17 24.78 -31.18 12.74
N GLY A 18 25.56 -32.07 12.11
CA GLY A 18 26.74 -31.74 11.33
C GLY A 18 26.31 -31.64 9.88
N ALA A 19 26.40 -30.42 9.34
CA ALA A 19 26.51 -30.10 7.92
C ALA A 19 26.00 -31.16 6.92
N ILE A 20 24.76 -31.00 6.47
CA ILE A 20 24.33 -30.90 5.06
C ILE A 20 22.92 -30.33 5.13
N GLY A 21 22.84 -29.04 5.47
CA GLY A 21 21.68 -28.28 5.02
C GLY A 21 21.91 -28.04 3.55
N CYS A 22 21.12 -28.64 2.67
CA CYS A 22 20.84 -28.06 1.36
C CYS A 22 20.09 -26.74 1.59
N GLY A 23 20.77 -25.76 2.20
CA GLY A 23 20.37 -24.37 2.17
C GLY A 23 20.52 -23.91 0.73
N SER A 24 19.59 -23.07 0.27
CA SER A 24 19.81 -22.30 -0.95
C SER A 24 21.23 -21.75 -0.95
N THR A 25 21.96 -21.96 -2.04
CA THR A 25 23.31 -21.39 -2.22
C THR A 25 23.28 -19.92 -1.81
N PRO A 26 24.19 -19.45 -0.94
CA PRO A 26 24.23 -18.05 -0.56
C PRO A 26 24.24 -17.17 -1.80
N ARG A 27 23.31 -16.22 -1.91
CA ARG A 27 23.38 -15.20 -2.97
C ARG A 27 24.62 -14.34 -2.67
N THR A 28 25.66 -14.48 -3.49
CA THR A 28 26.87 -13.65 -3.40
C THR A 28 26.87 -12.63 -4.51
N MET A 29 27.13 -11.38 -4.17
CA MET A 29 27.33 -10.28 -5.12
C MET A 29 28.62 -9.57 -4.72
N ASP A 30 29.51 -9.31 -5.68
CA ASP A 30 30.70 -8.52 -5.39
C ASP A 30 30.33 -7.05 -5.11
N TYR A 31 31.24 -6.34 -4.44
CA TYR A 31 30.99 -4.96 -4.02
C TYR A 31 30.76 -4.01 -5.20
N GLU A 32 31.48 -4.18 -6.30
CA GLU A 32 31.36 -3.32 -7.48
C GLU A 32 29.99 -3.46 -8.15
N THR A 33 29.51 -4.70 -8.30
CA THR A 33 28.16 -5.01 -8.81
C THR A 33 27.08 -4.42 -7.89
N PHE A 34 27.27 -4.50 -6.57
CA PHE A 34 26.32 -3.94 -5.61
C PHE A 34 26.27 -2.41 -5.66
N GLN A 35 27.44 -1.74 -5.78
CA GLN A 35 27.50 -0.29 -5.98
C GLN A 35 26.87 0.13 -7.31
N HIS A 36 27.16 -0.59 -8.40
CA HIS A 36 26.55 -0.34 -9.70
C HIS A 36 25.03 -0.44 -9.64
N ARG A 37 24.49 -1.50 -9.01
CA ARG A 37 23.03 -1.65 -8.80
C ARG A 37 22.43 -0.50 -7.99
N THR A 38 23.14 0.00 -6.98
CA THR A 38 22.68 1.13 -6.16
C THR A 38 22.56 2.39 -7.02
N LEU A 39 23.60 2.72 -7.79
CA LEU A 39 23.59 3.87 -8.70
C LEU A 39 22.52 3.74 -9.79
N GLU A 40 22.36 2.55 -10.36
CA GLU A 40 21.32 2.28 -11.34
C GLU A 40 19.92 2.47 -10.76
N HIS A 41 19.69 2.02 -9.52
CA HIS A 41 18.41 2.25 -8.82
C HIS A 41 18.14 3.74 -8.62
N GLU A 42 19.14 4.52 -8.19
CA GLU A 42 19.02 5.97 -8.01
C GLU A 42 18.72 6.68 -9.33
N GLN A 43 19.44 6.34 -10.40
CA GLN A 43 19.19 6.90 -11.74
C GLN A 43 17.78 6.56 -12.24
N ARG A 44 17.37 5.28 -12.16
CA ARG A 44 16.02 4.85 -12.56
C ARG A 44 14.92 5.58 -11.77
N SER A 45 15.17 5.85 -10.49
CA SER A 45 14.24 6.61 -9.63
C SER A 45 14.11 8.07 -10.06
N LEU A 46 15.21 8.72 -10.47
CA LEU A 46 15.20 10.07 -11.04
C LEU A 46 14.45 10.11 -12.37
N GLU A 47 14.73 9.19 -13.28
CA GLU A 47 14.03 9.11 -14.57
C GLU A 47 12.53 8.81 -14.37
N GLN A 48 12.19 7.97 -13.40
CA GLN A 48 10.79 7.68 -13.06
C GLN A 48 10.06 8.91 -12.54
N ARG A 49 10.69 9.66 -11.63
CA ARG A 49 10.17 10.93 -11.13
C ARG A 49 9.88 11.91 -12.26
N GLU A 50 10.78 12.06 -13.23
CA GLU A 50 10.57 12.92 -14.40
C GLU A 50 9.39 12.44 -15.27
N ARG A 51 9.27 11.13 -15.48
CA ARG A 51 8.13 10.55 -16.21
C ARG A 51 6.79 10.83 -15.52
N PHE A 52 6.72 10.70 -14.20
CA PHE A 52 5.50 11.00 -13.43
C PHE A 52 5.13 12.47 -13.50
N ALA A 53 6.10 13.37 -13.32
CA ALA A 53 5.88 14.81 -13.46
C ALA A 53 5.36 15.17 -14.86
N ARG A 54 6.00 14.65 -15.93
CA ARG A 54 5.56 14.86 -17.30
C ARG A 54 4.14 14.35 -17.53
N ARG A 55 3.80 13.19 -16.99
CA ARG A 55 2.47 12.59 -17.12
C ARG A 55 1.41 13.41 -16.39
N LEU A 56 1.72 13.93 -15.21
CA LEU A 56 0.86 14.85 -14.48
C LEU A 56 0.57 16.12 -15.31
N VAL A 57 1.59 16.70 -15.96
CA VAL A 57 1.39 17.85 -16.88
C VAL A 57 0.41 17.48 -18.01
N LEU A 58 0.64 16.35 -18.68
CA LEU A 58 -0.22 15.90 -19.78
C LEU A 58 -1.66 15.63 -19.31
N ARG A 59 -1.83 15.13 -18.08
CA ARG A 59 -3.15 14.94 -17.49
C ARG A 59 -3.87 16.26 -17.22
N MET A 60 -3.17 17.24 -16.65
CA MET A 60 -3.71 18.59 -16.44
C MET A 60 -4.08 19.25 -17.77
N GLU A 61 -3.26 19.09 -18.82
CA GLU A 61 -3.58 19.56 -20.17
C GLU A 61 -4.84 18.89 -20.72
N ARG A 62 -4.96 17.56 -20.59
CA ARG A 62 -6.12 16.80 -21.04
C ARG A 62 -7.42 17.33 -20.41
N ILE A 63 -7.44 17.46 -19.08
CA ILE A 63 -8.58 17.98 -18.32
C ILE A 63 -8.89 19.43 -18.72
N HIS A 64 -7.87 20.27 -18.88
CA HIS A 64 -8.06 21.65 -19.29
C HIS A 64 -8.71 21.76 -20.68
N GLN A 65 -8.25 20.97 -21.65
CA GLN A 65 -8.84 20.94 -22.99
C GLN A 65 -10.28 20.41 -22.98
N GLU A 66 -10.58 19.40 -22.15
CA GLU A 66 -11.94 18.92 -21.95
C GLU A 66 -12.85 20.02 -21.38
N ASN A 67 -12.41 20.75 -20.34
CA ASN A 67 -13.14 21.87 -19.76
C ASN A 67 -13.43 22.99 -20.78
N LEU A 68 -12.44 23.33 -21.62
CA LEU A 68 -12.60 24.32 -22.69
C LEU A 68 -13.59 23.85 -23.76
N SER A 69 -13.56 22.56 -24.12
CA SER A 69 -14.43 22.00 -25.17
C SER A 69 -15.93 22.06 -24.83
N VAL A 70 -16.26 22.02 -23.54
CA VAL A 70 -17.65 22.16 -23.03
C VAL A 70 -18.01 23.61 -22.68
N GLY A 71 -17.14 24.58 -22.99
CA GLY A 71 -17.39 26.01 -22.78
C GLY A 71 -17.41 26.43 -21.32
N THR A 72 -16.73 25.70 -20.44
CA THR A 72 -16.68 26.00 -19.01
C THR A 72 -15.27 26.38 -18.58
N GLU A 73 -15.10 27.54 -17.94
CA GLU A 73 -13.88 27.90 -17.20
C GLU A 73 -13.88 27.17 -15.85
N ARG A 74 -13.86 25.82 -15.89
CA ARG A 74 -13.74 24.99 -14.70
C ARG A 74 -12.27 24.82 -14.31
N ASP A 75 -12.05 24.75 -13.00
CA ASP A 75 -10.75 24.40 -12.43
C ASP A 75 -10.24 23.06 -12.98
N VAL A 76 -8.92 22.96 -13.14
CA VAL A 76 -8.26 21.67 -13.35
C VAL A 76 -8.13 20.99 -12.00
N VAL A 77 -8.89 19.92 -11.80
CA VAL A 77 -8.89 19.15 -10.54
C VAL A 77 -8.20 17.82 -10.76
N ILE A 78 -7.19 17.51 -9.95
CA ILE A 78 -6.49 16.23 -9.94
C ILE A 78 -6.95 15.41 -8.73
N ASP A 79 -7.63 14.30 -8.99
CA ASP A 79 -8.12 13.36 -7.99
C ASP A 79 -7.11 12.24 -7.74
N VAL A 80 -6.60 12.18 -6.51
CA VAL A 80 -5.58 11.23 -6.07
C VAL A 80 -6.18 10.29 -5.04
N LEU A 81 -6.08 8.98 -5.27
CA LEU A 81 -6.43 7.95 -4.31
C LEU A 81 -5.18 7.23 -3.79
N LEU A 82 -4.99 7.21 -2.48
CA LEU A 82 -3.91 6.49 -1.80
C LEU A 82 -4.49 5.34 -1.00
N LEU A 83 -4.11 4.10 -1.34
CA LEU A 83 -4.58 2.88 -0.68
C LEU A 83 -3.47 2.26 0.17
N SER A 84 -3.66 2.19 1.48
CA SER A 84 -2.62 1.67 2.38
C SER A 84 -2.53 0.14 2.37
N SER A 85 -1.43 -0.37 2.93
CA SER A 85 -1.35 -1.78 3.36
C SER A 85 -2.38 -2.11 4.45
N GLY A 86 -2.74 -3.39 4.61
CA GLY A 86 -3.67 -3.81 5.67
C GLY A 86 -4.03 -5.30 5.77
N GLY A 87 -3.47 -6.19 4.96
CA GLY A 87 -3.84 -7.61 4.96
C GLY A 87 -5.34 -7.81 4.75
N GLN A 88 -5.97 -8.66 5.58
CA GLN A 88 -7.42 -8.88 5.60
C GLN A 88 -8.26 -7.61 5.85
N PHE A 89 -7.69 -6.56 6.47
CA PHE A 89 -8.38 -5.28 6.64
C PHE A 89 -8.59 -4.52 5.31
N GLY A 90 -8.07 -5.00 4.19
CA GLY A 90 -8.45 -4.51 2.86
C GLY A 90 -9.95 -4.58 2.58
N ALA A 91 -10.65 -5.52 3.23
CA ALA A 91 -12.10 -5.62 3.16
C ALA A 91 -12.78 -4.30 3.59
N PHE A 92 -12.18 -3.54 4.51
CA PHE A 92 -12.64 -2.19 4.86
C PHE A 92 -12.53 -1.25 3.66
N GLY A 93 -11.36 -1.15 3.02
CA GLY A 93 -11.17 -0.24 1.90
C GLY A 93 -12.04 -0.60 0.69
N VAL A 94 -12.27 -1.88 0.43
CA VAL A 94 -13.21 -2.34 -0.59
C VAL A 94 -14.65 -1.94 -0.24
N GLY A 95 -15.06 -2.15 1.01
CA GLY A 95 -16.36 -1.69 1.51
C GLY A 95 -16.52 -0.18 1.33
N VAL A 96 -15.50 0.62 1.70
CA VAL A 96 -15.49 2.07 1.49
C VAL A 96 -15.72 2.40 0.02
N LEU A 97 -15.01 1.76 -0.90
CA LEU A 97 -15.19 2.01 -2.34
C LEU A 97 -16.60 1.64 -2.80
N GLU A 98 -17.16 0.50 -2.39
CA GLU A 98 -18.55 0.11 -2.73
C GLU A 98 -19.58 1.12 -2.20
N GLY A 99 -19.50 1.46 -0.91
CA GLY A 99 -20.41 2.44 -0.31
C GLY A 99 -20.26 3.83 -0.91
N TRP A 100 -19.03 4.25 -1.23
CA TRP A 100 -18.77 5.53 -1.88
C TRP A 100 -19.35 5.59 -3.31
N GLY A 101 -19.45 4.44 -3.99
CA GLY A 101 -20.12 4.33 -5.29
C GLY A 101 -21.61 4.65 -5.24
N THR A 102 -22.27 4.55 -4.07
CA THR A 102 -23.69 4.87 -3.94
C THR A 102 -23.98 6.36 -3.92
N LEU A 103 -22.94 7.21 -3.82
CA LEU A 103 -23.09 8.66 -3.89
C LEU A 103 -23.16 9.11 -5.35
N GLU A 104 -24.38 9.09 -5.92
CA GLU A 104 -24.62 9.39 -7.35
C GLU A 104 -24.40 10.86 -7.74
N SER A 105 -24.34 11.78 -6.78
CA SER A 105 -24.16 13.20 -7.04
C SER A 105 -23.58 13.96 -5.84
N GLY A 106 -23.11 15.18 -6.09
CA GLY A 106 -22.61 16.09 -5.07
C GLY A 106 -21.08 16.11 -4.95
N PRO A 107 -20.54 16.97 -4.07
CA PRO A 107 -19.10 17.21 -3.98
C PRO A 107 -18.28 16.01 -3.49
N TYR A 108 -18.97 15.01 -2.91
CA TYR A 108 -18.40 13.76 -2.41
C TYR A 108 -18.75 12.55 -3.29
N GLN A 109 -19.30 12.74 -4.49
CA GLN A 109 -19.38 11.64 -5.45
C GLN A 109 -17.97 11.05 -5.68
N ARG A 110 -17.85 9.72 -5.71
CA ARG A 110 -16.58 9.03 -5.97
C ARG A 110 -16.02 9.51 -7.32
N PRO A 111 -14.87 10.21 -7.36
CA PRO A 111 -14.36 10.73 -8.61
C PRO A 111 -13.75 9.61 -9.45
N VAL A 112 -13.57 9.88 -10.74
CA VAL A 112 -12.65 9.10 -11.57
C VAL A 112 -11.24 9.55 -11.19
N PHE A 113 -10.48 8.68 -10.54
CA PHE A 113 -9.16 9.03 -10.05
C PHE A 113 -8.14 9.17 -11.18
N ASP A 114 -7.34 10.23 -11.13
CA ASP A 114 -6.23 10.50 -12.04
C ASP A 114 -4.95 9.78 -11.61
N ILE A 115 -4.79 9.59 -10.30
CA ILE A 115 -3.63 8.91 -9.71
C ILE A 115 -4.15 7.96 -8.64
N VAL A 116 -3.82 6.68 -8.76
CA VAL A 116 -4.08 5.68 -7.74
C VAL A 116 -2.77 5.04 -7.32
N THR A 117 -2.50 5.05 -6.03
CA THR A 117 -1.34 4.37 -5.43
C THR A 117 -1.78 3.27 -4.48
N GLY A 118 -1.00 2.19 -4.42
CA GLY A 118 -1.31 1.06 -3.55
C GLY A 118 -0.07 0.35 -3.03
N VAL A 119 -0.13 -0.07 -1.77
CA VAL A 119 0.89 -0.93 -1.14
C VAL A 119 0.20 -2.16 -0.54
N SER A 120 0.82 -3.33 -0.67
CA SER A 120 0.26 -4.59 -0.16
C SER A 120 -1.16 -4.84 -0.68
N THR A 121 -2.08 -5.22 0.18
CA THR A 121 -3.53 -5.19 -0.01
C THR A 121 -4.04 -4.00 -0.83
N GLY A 122 -3.54 -2.78 -0.59
CA GLY A 122 -3.91 -1.59 -1.36
C GLY A 122 -3.52 -1.67 -2.83
N ALA A 123 -2.40 -2.33 -3.15
CA ALA A 123 -2.00 -2.60 -4.52
C ALA A 123 -2.99 -3.53 -5.23
N LEU A 124 -3.53 -4.54 -4.55
CA LEU A 124 -4.54 -5.44 -5.11
C LEU A 124 -5.87 -4.72 -5.43
N ILE A 125 -6.22 -3.70 -4.63
CA ILE A 125 -7.44 -2.91 -4.82
C ILE A 125 -7.26 -1.84 -5.92
N ALA A 126 -6.04 -1.30 -6.06
CA ALA A 126 -5.76 -0.13 -6.88
C ALA A 126 -6.14 -0.22 -8.37
N PRO A 127 -5.93 -1.33 -9.11
CA PRO A 127 -6.39 -1.46 -10.50
C PRO A 127 -7.90 -1.28 -10.66
N PHE A 128 -8.67 -1.86 -9.74
CA PHE A 128 -10.13 -1.79 -9.75
C PHE A 128 -10.61 -0.37 -9.41
N ALA A 129 -9.97 0.27 -8.44
CA ALA A 129 -10.26 1.65 -8.08
C ALA A 129 -9.92 2.65 -9.20
N LEU A 130 -8.82 2.45 -9.93
CA LEU A 130 -8.46 3.26 -11.09
C LEU A 130 -9.46 3.11 -12.24
N SER A 131 -9.94 1.88 -12.49
CA SER A 131 -11.00 1.62 -13.45
C SER A 131 -12.29 2.38 -13.06
N GLY A 132 -12.58 2.45 -11.76
CA GLY A 132 -13.59 3.34 -11.18
C GLY A 132 -15.05 2.93 -11.39
N THR A 133 -15.30 1.85 -12.16
CA THR A 133 -16.66 1.34 -12.40
C THR A 133 -17.17 0.54 -11.20
N ASP A 134 -18.47 0.60 -10.93
CA ASP A 134 -19.08 -0.18 -9.85
C ASP A 134 -18.91 -1.68 -10.06
N TYR A 135 -18.88 -2.12 -11.32
CA TYR A 135 -18.57 -3.51 -11.67
C TYR A 135 -17.13 -3.90 -11.27
N SER A 136 -16.14 -3.06 -11.55
CA SER A 136 -14.75 -3.31 -11.14
C SER A 136 -14.64 -3.37 -9.61
N ILE A 137 -15.36 -2.50 -8.90
CA ILE A 137 -15.37 -2.50 -7.43
C ILE A 137 -16.11 -3.73 -6.87
N SER A 138 -17.22 -4.16 -7.46
CA SER A 138 -17.94 -5.36 -7.00
C SER A 138 -17.11 -6.63 -7.20
N ARG A 139 -16.33 -6.71 -8.29
CA ARG A 139 -15.38 -7.82 -8.51
C ARG A 139 -14.38 -7.95 -7.37
N ILE A 140 -13.71 -6.86 -6.97
CA ILE A 140 -12.77 -6.91 -5.84
C ILE A 140 -13.49 -7.14 -4.50
N ALA A 141 -14.75 -6.73 -4.35
CA ALA A 141 -15.53 -7.07 -3.16
C ALA A 141 -15.84 -8.57 -3.07
N ASP A 142 -16.26 -9.19 -4.15
CA ASP A 142 -16.51 -10.62 -4.22
C ASP A 142 -15.23 -11.42 -3.96
N LEU A 143 -14.09 -10.88 -4.38
CA LEU A 143 -12.80 -11.46 -4.04
C LEU A 143 -12.50 -11.50 -2.56
N TYR A 144 -12.70 -10.39 -1.86
CA TYR A 144 -12.50 -10.36 -0.41
C TYR A 144 -13.55 -11.20 0.33
N LYS A 145 -14.77 -11.33 -0.19
CA LYS A 145 -15.83 -12.19 0.39
C LYS A 145 -15.53 -13.68 0.22
N GLN A 146 -14.93 -14.07 -0.90
CA GLN A 146 -14.59 -15.46 -1.20
C GLN A 146 -13.22 -15.89 -0.65
N ALA A 147 -12.38 -14.94 -0.23
CA ALA A 147 -11.10 -15.23 0.38
C ALA A 147 -11.29 -16.03 1.68
N ASP A 148 -10.49 -17.10 1.84
CA ASP A 148 -10.44 -17.91 3.04
C ASP A 148 -8.98 -18.35 3.33
N ASP A 149 -8.78 -19.06 4.44
CA ASP A 149 -7.45 -19.52 4.85
C ASP A 149 -6.78 -20.49 3.85
N THR A 150 -7.49 -21.02 2.84
CA THR A 150 -6.88 -21.85 1.78
C THR A 150 -5.94 -21.04 0.87
N LEU A 151 -6.08 -19.71 0.86
CA LEU A 151 -5.15 -18.79 0.22
C LEU A 151 -3.77 -18.75 0.92
N ALA A 152 -3.72 -19.18 2.18
CA ALA A 152 -2.52 -19.23 2.99
C ALA A 152 -2.16 -20.68 3.34
N VAL A 153 -1.65 -21.40 2.34
CA VAL A 153 -1.18 -22.77 2.55
C VAL A 153 0.14 -22.75 3.32
N LEU A 154 0.09 -23.13 4.61
CA LEU A 154 1.30 -23.39 5.41
C LEU A 154 2.20 -24.36 4.65
N ARG A 155 3.48 -24.00 4.45
CA ARG A 155 4.46 -25.01 4.09
C ARG A 155 4.47 -26.03 5.23
N GLY A 156 4.51 -27.32 4.89
CA GLY A 156 4.30 -28.44 5.83
C GLY A 156 5.22 -28.45 7.07
N LEU A 157 5.29 -29.58 7.77
CA LEU A 157 5.87 -29.73 9.13
C LEU A 157 7.32 -29.20 9.37
N LEU A 158 8.02 -28.70 8.36
CA LEU A 158 9.39 -28.19 8.40
C LEU A 158 9.53 -26.72 7.95
N PHE A 159 8.46 -25.91 8.02
CA PHE A 159 8.49 -24.49 7.63
C PHE A 159 9.51 -23.63 8.41
N PHE A 160 9.93 -24.08 9.59
CA PHE A 160 10.85 -23.39 10.50
C PHE A 160 12.34 -23.64 10.20
N LEU A 161 12.68 -24.45 9.18
CA LEU A 161 14.08 -24.67 8.79
C LEU A 161 14.68 -23.39 8.16
N PRO A 162 15.93 -23.01 8.51
CA PRO A 162 16.57 -21.79 8.00
C PRO A 162 16.84 -21.80 6.48
N SER A 163 16.66 -22.94 5.81
CA SER A 163 16.72 -23.06 4.34
C SER A 163 15.42 -22.66 3.64
N ARG A 164 14.34 -22.34 4.38
CA ARG A 164 13.04 -21.91 3.83
C ARG A 164 12.90 -20.39 3.97
N VAL A 165 12.50 -19.73 2.89
CA VAL A 165 12.44 -18.26 2.78
C VAL A 165 11.14 -17.67 3.36
N SER A 166 10.08 -18.47 3.54
CA SER A 166 8.78 -18.02 4.10
C SER A 166 7.92 -19.16 4.66
N PHE A 167 6.92 -18.79 5.48
CA PHE A 167 5.97 -19.65 6.18
C PHE A 167 4.89 -20.25 5.27
N PHE A 168 4.34 -19.44 4.37
CA PHE A 168 3.27 -19.81 3.44
C PHE A 168 3.80 -19.98 2.02
N ASP A 169 3.13 -20.83 1.25
CA ASP A 169 3.30 -20.94 -0.18
C ASP A 169 2.58 -19.77 -0.90
N ASN A 170 3.12 -19.29 -2.02
CA ASN A 170 2.49 -18.24 -2.81
C ASN A 170 1.65 -18.78 -3.98
N ARG A 171 1.62 -20.10 -4.26
CA ARG A 171 0.85 -20.67 -5.38
C ARG A 171 -0.61 -20.22 -5.41
N SER A 172 -1.34 -20.34 -4.30
CA SER A 172 -2.75 -19.91 -4.24
C SER A 172 -2.92 -18.40 -4.47
N LEU A 173 -1.98 -17.58 -3.97
CA LEU A 173 -1.98 -16.13 -4.19
C LEU A 173 -1.64 -15.76 -5.64
N VAL A 174 -0.70 -16.48 -6.26
CA VAL A 174 -0.33 -16.35 -7.67
C VAL A 174 -1.53 -16.69 -8.54
N GLU A 175 -2.13 -17.88 -8.37
CA GLU A 175 -3.30 -18.31 -9.13
C GLU A 175 -4.47 -17.33 -9.00
N ARG A 176 -4.68 -16.76 -7.79
CA ARG A 176 -5.74 -15.76 -7.58
C ARG A 176 -5.42 -14.43 -8.25
N ILE A 177 -4.18 -13.95 -8.18
CA ILE A 177 -3.76 -12.74 -8.90
C ILE A 177 -3.91 -12.96 -10.41
N GLU A 178 -3.54 -14.13 -10.94
CA GLU A 178 -3.66 -14.45 -12.36
C GLU A 178 -5.12 -14.51 -12.83
N GLN A 179 -6.02 -15.05 -12.01
CA GLN A 179 -7.45 -15.13 -12.31
C GLN A 179 -8.13 -13.76 -12.33
N GLU A 180 -7.70 -12.85 -11.46
CA GLU A 180 -8.43 -11.61 -11.19
C GLU A 180 -7.82 -10.39 -11.83
N ILE A 181 -6.49 -10.38 -11.94
CA ILE A 181 -5.77 -9.48 -12.82
C ILE A 181 -5.74 -10.12 -14.20
N ASP A 182 -6.94 -10.27 -14.73
CA ASP A 182 -7.22 -10.79 -16.07
C ASP A 182 -6.86 -9.74 -17.14
N ARG A 183 -6.98 -10.17 -18.40
CA ARG A 183 -6.69 -9.34 -19.56
C ARG A 183 -7.54 -8.07 -19.60
N ASP A 184 -8.79 -8.13 -19.15
CA ASP A 184 -9.71 -6.99 -19.14
C ASP A 184 -9.29 -5.94 -18.10
N THR A 185 -8.86 -6.39 -16.91
CA THR A 185 -8.33 -5.52 -15.86
C THR A 185 -7.05 -4.83 -16.33
N ILE A 186 -6.13 -5.58 -16.96
CA ILE A 186 -4.90 -5.02 -17.53
C ILE A 186 -5.22 -4.02 -18.65
N ALA A 187 -6.16 -4.35 -19.54
CA ALA A 187 -6.59 -3.46 -20.62
C ALA A 187 -7.21 -2.15 -20.07
N ALA A 188 -8.00 -2.21 -19.00
CA ALA A 188 -8.56 -1.03 -18.34
C ALA A 188 -7.46 -0.12 -17.75
N VAL A 189 -6.41 -0.71 -17.17
CA VAL A 189 -5.24 0.04 -16.68
C VAL A 189 -4.45 0.65 -17.84
N ALA A 190 -4.26 -0.08 -18.94
CA ALA A 190 -3.61 0.43 -20.14
C ALA A 190 -4.40 1.60 -20.75
N GLU A 191 -5.73 1.54 -20.76
CA GLU A 191 -6.60 2.63 -21.22
C GLU A 191 -6.48 3.86 -20.32
N ALA A 192 -6.54 3.69 -19.00
CA ALA A 192 -6.30 4.77 -18.05
C ALA A 192 -4.92 5.41 -18.28
N HIS A 193 -3.90 4.60 -18.57
CA HIS A 193 -2.56 5.07 -18.90
C HIS A 193 -2.51 5.86 -20.22
N ARG A 194 -3.30 5.49 -21.24
CA ARG A 194 -3.43 6.29 -22.47
C ARG A 194 -4.02 7.67 -22.19
N ASP A 195 -4.95 7.74 -21.24
CA ASP A 195 -5.56 8.99 -20.75
C ASP A 195 -4.71 9.74 -19.70
N HIS A 196 -3.41 9.44 -19.64
CA HIS A 196 -2.44 10.03 -18.71
C HIS A 196 -2.71 9.81 -17.22
N ARG A 197 -3.65 8.93 -16.86
CA ARG A 197 -3.87 8.51 -15.47
C ARG A 197 -2.77 7.54 -15.02
N MET A 198 -2.53 7.49 -13.72
CA MET A 198 -1.40 6.77 -13.13
C MET A 198 -1.87 5.71 -12.15
N LEU A 199 -1.33 4.50 -12.30
CA LEU A 199 -1.43 3.44 -11.31
C LEU A 199 -0.02 3.08 -10.83
N LEU A 200 0.24 3.33 -9.55
CA LEU A 200 1.55 3.13 -8.95
C LEU A 200 1.47 2.11 -7.81
N VAL A 201 2.33 1.11 -7.84
CA VAL A 201 2.35 0.06 -6.81
C VAL A 201 3.71 -0.01 -6.12
N GLY A 202 3.70 -0.13 -4.79
CA GLY A 202 4.93 -0.11 -3.98
C GLY A 202 5.45 -1.49 -3.62
N ALA A 203 6.76 -1.71 -3.76
CA ALA A 203 7.48 -2.89 -3.28
C ALA A 203 8.78 -2.47 -2.57
N THR A 204 9.43 -3.41 -1.89
CA THR A 204 10.72 -3.17 -1.22
C THR A 204 11.80 -4.02 -1.88
N ASP A 205 12.84 -3.38 -2.43
CA ASP A 205 14.07 -4.08 -2.84
C ASP A 205 14.81 -4.52 -1.57
N LEU A 206 14.84 -5.83 -1.32
CA LEU A 206 15.45 -6.39 -0.12
C LEU A 206 16.97 -6.33 -0.13
N ASP A 207 17.59 -6.32 -1.31
CA ASP A 207 19.05 -6.28 -1.43
C ASP A 207 19.55 -4.86 -1.11
N LEU A 208 18.86 -3.83 -1.62
CA LEU A 208 19.24 -2.43 -1.44
C LEU A 208 18.60 -1.76 -0.22
N GLY A 209 17.55 -2.35 0.36
CA GLY A 209 16.77 -1.73 1.44
C GLY A 209 16.06 -0.45 0.98
N ARG A 210 15.63 -0.40 -0.29
CA ARG A 210 14.99 0.77 -0.90
C ARG A 210 13.54 0.49 -1.29
N PHE A 211 12.70 1.51 -1.18
CA PHE A 211 11.35 1.45 -1.72
C PHE A 211 11.40 1.55 -3.24
N HIS A 212 10.62 0.72 -3.91
CA HIS A 212 10.53 0.66 -5.36
C HIS A 212 9.09 0.89 -5.79
N ILE A 213 8.90 1.73 -6.81
CA ILE A 213 7.59 2.04 -7.37
C ILE A 213 7.47 1.37 -8.74
N TRP A 214 6.49 0.52 -8.91
CA TRP A 214 6.08 -0.02 -10.21
C TRP A 214 5.12 0.96 -10.90
N ASP A 215 5.47 1.39 -12.11
CA ASP A 215 4.55 2.11 -13.01
C ASP A 215 3.67 1.07 -13.73
N MET A 216 2.56 0.72 -13.10
CA MET A 216 1.67 -0.33 -13.58
C MET A 216 0.96 0.08 -14.87
N GLY A 217 0.74 1.38 -15.09
CA GLY A 217 0.15 1.87 -16.35
C GLY A 217 1.03 1.56 -17.56
N ARG A 218 2.34 1.82 -17.44
CA ARG A 218 3.30 1.45 -18.48
C ARG A 218 3.36 -0.06 -18.67
N MET A 219 3.44 -0.82 -17.57
CA MET A 219 3.50 -2.27 -17.62
C MET A 219 2.23 -2.89 -18.23
N ALA A 220 1.07 -2.27 -18.02
CA ALA A 220 -0.18 -2.70 -18.65
C ALA A 220 -0.16 -2.45 -20.16
N ALA A 221 0.33 -1.29 -20.61
CA ALA A 221 0.48 -1.01 -22.03
C ALA A 221 1.43 -2.03 -22.69
N ASP A 222 2.60 -2.28 -22.08
CA ASP A 222 3.57 -3.27 -22.54
C ASP A 222 2.94 -4.69 -22.58
N ALA A 223 2.17 -5.07 -21.56
CA ALA A 223 1.51 -6.38 -21.49
C ALA A 223 0.45 -6.57 -22.58
N ILE A 224 -0.31 -5.52 -22.93
CA ILE A 224 -1.30 -5.57 -24.02
C ILE A 224 -0.61 -5.65 -25.39
N GLU A 225 0.50 -4.94 -25.58
CA GLU A 225 1.26 -4.95 -26.84
C GLU A 225 1.95 -6.30 -27.09
N THR A 226 2.50 -6.90 -26.02
CA THR A 226 3.25 -8.17 -26.10
C THR A 226 2.40 -9.42 -25.86
N ASP A 227 1.13 -9.24 -25.43
CA ASP A 227 0.23 -10.29 -24.95
C ASP A 227 0.84 -11.14 -23.81
N ASP A 228 1.69 -10.53 -22.98
CA ASP A 228 2.33 -11.16 -21.81
C ASP A 228 2.02 -10.38 -20.50
N PRO A 229 1.11 -10.90 -19.65
CA PRO A 229 0.76 -10.26 -18.39
C PRO A 229 1.78 -10.54 -17.26
N SER A 230 2.76 -11.41 -17.48
CA SER A 230 3.59 -11.99 -16.42
C SER A 230 4.32 -10.93 -15.61
N ARG A 231 4.88 -9.90 -16.26
CA ARG A 231 5.61 -8.84 -15.56
C ARG A 231 4.66 -7.99 -14.70
N PHE A 232 3.47 -7.68 -15.21
CA PHE A 232 2.43 -6.96 -14.47
C PHE A 232 1.99 -7.73 -13.22
N GLN A 233 1.63 -9.00 -13.39
CA GLN A 233 1.17 -9.87 -12.29
C GLN A 233 2.26 -10.10 -11.25
N ARG A 234 3.52 -10.26 -11.66
CA ARG A 234 4.66 -10.40 -10.74
C ARG A 234 4.94 -9.13 -9.95
N ALA A 235 4.80 -7.95 -10.55
CA ALA A 235 4.89 -6.68 -9.82
C ALA A 235 3.80 -6.56 -8.75
N MET A 236 2.55 -6.92 -9.09
CA MET A 236 1.45 -6.99 -8.11
C MET A 236 1.76 -7.97 -6.97
N LEU A 237 2.23 -9.16 -7.31
CA LEU A 237 2.62 -10.19 -6.32
C LEU A 237 3.75 -9.70 -5.41
N SER A 238 4.73 -8.98 -5.94
CA SER A 238 5.84 -8.44 -5.14
C SER A 238 5.35 -7.50 -4.05
N SER A 239 4.37 -6.66 -4.36
CA SER A 239 3.75 -5.75 -3.39
C SER A 239 2.94 -6.50 -2.34
N ALA A 240 2.39 -7.68 -2.61
CA ALA A 240 1.60 -8.48 -1.67
C ALA A 240 2.42 -9.55 -0.89
N SER A 241 3.73 -9.63 -1.12
CA SER A 241 4.60 -10.67 -0.54
C SER A 241 5.15 -10.28 0.83
N ILE A 242 4.28 -10.36 1.85
CA ILE A 242 4.58 -9.97 3.24
C ILE A 242 5.81 -10.76 3.75
N PRO A 243 6.87 -10.09 4.25
CA PRO A 243 8.04 -10.76 4.81
C PRO A 243 7.68 -11.80 5.88
N ALA A 244 8.43 -12.91 5.90
CA ALA A 244 8.20 -14.10 6.71
C ALA A 244 6.91 -14.88 6.35
N ALA A 245 5.80 -14.22 5.99
CA ALA A 245 4.58 -14.90 5.56
C ALA A 245 4.71 -15.49 4.15
N PHE A 246 5.03 -14.68 3.14
CA PHE A 246 5.15 -15.10 1.75
C PHE A 246 6.59 -14.98 1.25
N PRO A 247 7.01 -15.82 0.28
CA PRO A 247 8.35 -15.71 -0.28
C PRO A 247 8.45 -14.41 -1.09
N PRO A 248 9.60 -13.72 -1.04
CA PRO A 248 9.84 -12.58 -1.90
C PRO A 248 9.83 -12.99 -3.38
N VAL A 249 9.51 -12.04 -4.26
CA VAL A 249 9.43 -12.23 -5.70
C VAL A 249 10.68 -11.69 -6.35
N GLU A 250 11.42 -12.54 -7.05
CA GLU A 250 12.57 -12.11 -7.83
C GLU A 250 12.10 -11.54 -9.17
N ILE A 251 12.40 -10.30 -9.53
CA ILE A 251 12.07 -9.69 -10.83
C ILE A 251 13.34 -9.06 -11.39
N ASP A 252 13.71 -9.41 -12.63
CA ASP A 252 14.91 -8.88 -13.28
C ASP A 252 16.20 -9.04 -12.42
N GLY A 253 16.31 -10.14 -11.68
CA GLY A 253 17.44 -10.45 -10.79
C GLY A 253 17.41 -9.74 -9.42
N VAL A 254 16.37 -8.97 -9.14
CA VAL A 254 16.17 -8.21 -7.89
C VAL A 254 15.14 -8.90 -7.02
N LEU A 255 15.42 -9.05 -5.72
CA LEU A 255 14.52 -9.70 -4.78
C LEU A 255 13.59 -8.68 -4.11
N TYR A 256 12.31 -8.71 -4.45
CA TYR A 256 11.31 -7.79 -3.92
C TYR A 256 10.42 -8.44 -2.85
N ALA A 257 10.10 -7.68 -1.80
CA ALA A 257 9.07 -7.99 -0.83
C ALA A 257 7.99 -6.91 -0.78
N ASP A 258 6.97 -7.12 0.06
CA ASP A 258 5.89 -6.15 0.28
C ASP A 258 6.44 -4.74 0.56
N GLY A 259 5.82 -3.74 -0.07
CA GLY A 259 6.16 -2.33 0.13
C GLY A 259 5.94 -1.84 1.56
N ALA A 260 5.05 -2.49 2.33
CA ALA A 260 4.77 -2.18 3.73
C ALA A 260 6.00 -2.39 4.64
N ALA A 261 7.01 -3.15 4.18
CA ALA A 261 8.29 -3.25 4.86
C ALA A 261 9.08 -1.92 4.87
N ALA A 262 8.77 -1.00 3.95
CA ALA A 262 9.37 0.32 3.88
C ALA A 262 8.36 1.44 4.21
N VAL A 263 7.22 1.51 3.51
CA VAL A 263 6.19 2.54 3.70
C VAL A 263 4.79 1.95 3.53
N ALA A 264 3.85 2.35 4.39
CA ALA A 264 2.49 1.80 4.35
C ALA A 264 1.61 2.36 3.22
N THR A 265 1.97 3.51 2.66
CA THR A 265 1.32 4.20 1.53
C THR A 265 2.25 5.29 0.98
N PHE A 266 1.99 5.82 -0.22
CA PHE A 266 2.84 6.81 -0.89
C PHE A 266 2.09 7.58 -1.98
N PHE A 267 2.55 8.78 -2.35
CA PHE A 267 2.01 9.51 -3.51
C PHE A 267 2.85 9.27 -4.79
N GLY A 268 4.14 8.98 -4.64
CA GLY A 268 5.06 8.70 -5.76
C GLY A 268 5.67 9.94 -6.40
N MET A 269 5.21 11.13 -6.01
CA MET A 269 5.83 12.42 -6.35
C MET A 269 6.07 13.21 -5.08
N ASP A 270 7.18 13.93 -5.03
CA ASP A 270 7.43 14.89 -3.96
C ASP A 270 6.89 16.28 -4.32
N ARG A 271 6.97 17.18 -3.35
CA ARG A 271 6.55 18.57 -3.47
C ARG A 271 7.19 19.30 -4.66
N HIS A 272 8.47 19.05 -4.95
CA HIS A 272 9.17 19.74 -6.02
C HIS A 272 8.69 19.26 -7.41
N ALA A 273 8.44 17.96 -7.58
CA ALA A 273 7.88 17.42 -8.81
C ALA A 273 6.47 17.97 -9.09
N ILE A 274 5.62 18.07 -8.05
CA ILE A 274 4.28 18.66 -8.16
C ILE A 274 4.37 20.13 -8.59
N ARG A 275 5.19 20.92 -7.90
CA ARG A 275 5.41 22.34 -8.24
C ARG A 275 5.86 22.51 -9.69
N GLN A 276 6.91 21.80 -10.10
CA GLN A 276 7.43 21.87 -11.45
C GLN A 276 6.37 21.48 -12.49
N SER A 277 5.51 20.51 -12.18
CA SER A 277 4.41 20.11 -13.06
C SER A 277 3.36 21.21 -13.20
N VAL A 278 2.96 21.83 -12.08
CA VAL A 278 2.01 22.95 -12.09
C VAL A 278 2.58 24.16 -12.84
N ASP A 279 3.83 24.54 -12.55
CA ASP A 279 4.52 25.64 -13.21
C ASP A 279 4.61 25.40 -14.73
N ALA A 280 4.95 24.18 -15.15
CA ALA A 280 5.03 23.80 -16.56
C ALA A 280 3.64 23.86 -17.25
N PHE A 281 2.58 23.42 -16.57
CA PHE A 281 1.22 23.51 -17.11
C PHE A 281 0.77 24.97 -17.30
N LEU A 282 0.97 25.82 -16.29
CA LEU A 282 0.59 27.24 -16.35
C LEU A 282 1.39 28.02 -17.40
N ALA A 283 2.68 27.71 -17.55
CA ALA A 283 3.51 28.31 -18.59
C ALA A 283 3.04 27.95 -20.01
N ARG A 284 2.47 26.75 -20.18
CA ARG A 284 1.97 26.24 -21.47
C ARG A 284 0.53 26.68 -21.76
N ASN A 285 -0.23 27.07 -20.73
CA ASN A 285 -1.61 27.50 -20.84
C ASN A 285 -1.80 28.86 -20.14
N PRO A 286 -1.30 29.97 -20.73
CA PRO A 286 -1.42 31.29 -20.12
C PRO A 286 -2.89 31.68 -19.87
N GLY A 287 -3.19 32.06 -18.63
CA GLY A 287 -4.54 32.42 -18.19
C GLY A 287 -5.39 31.26 -17.67
N ALA A 288 -4.91 30.02 -17.72
CA ALA A 288 -5.57 28.90 -17.06
C ALA A 288 -5.56 29.09 -15.52
N PRO A 289 -6.62 28.65 -14.81
CA PRO A 289 -6.62 28.64 -13.35
C PRO A 289 -5.56 27.68 -12.81
N THR A 290 -5.02 27.98 -11.62
CA THR A 290 -4.10 27.09 -10.91
C THR A 290 -4.77 25.73 -10.66
N PRO A 291 -4.15 24.61 -11.07
CA PRO A 291 -4.67 23.29 -10.77
C PRO A 291 -4.81 23.04 -9.27
N ARG A 292 -5.87 22.33 -8.88
CA ARG A 292 -6.18 21.93 -7.52
C ARG A 292 -6.08 20.42 -7.37
N PHE A 293 -5.62 19.94 -6.22
CA PHE A 293 -5.55 18.52 -5.91
C PHE A 293 -6.62 18.13 -4.88
N ARG A 294 -7.25 16.96 -5.05
CA ARG A 294 -8.04 16.30 -4.01
C ARG A 294 -7.36 14.99 -3.65
N MET A 295 -6.82 14.90 -2.45
CA MET A 295 -6.15 13.71 -1.95
C MET A 295 -7.11 12.93 -1.07
N TRP A 296 -7.43 11.72 -1.50
CA TRP A 296 -8.29 10.76 -0.83
C TRP A 296 -7.44 9.60 -0.35
N MET A 297 -7.35 9.40 0.96
CA MET A 297 -6.56 8.31 1.54
C MET A 297 -7.45 7.30 2.25
N ILE A 298 -7.39 6.04 1.84
CA ILE A 298 -8.09 4.95 2.50
C ILE A 298 -7.06 4.11 3.26
N ILE A 299 -7.17 4.14 4.58
CA ILE A 299 -6.33 3.38 5.48
C ILE A 299 -7.05 2.07 5.82
N ASN A 300 -6.46 0.96 5.36
CA ASN A 300 -6.97 -0.37 5.58
C ASN A 300 -6.69 -0.81 7.04
N GLY A 301 -7.71 -0.62 7.89
CA GLY A 301 -7.72 -1.01 9.30
C GLY A 301 -7.56 0.17 10.27
N GLN A 302 -7.42 -0.16 11.55
CA GLN A 302 -7.25 0.81 12.64
C GLN A 302 -5.90 1.52 12.56
N LEU A 303 -5.79 2.75 13.09
CA LEU A 303 -4.53 3.49 13.10
C LEU A 303 -3.61 3.00 14.22
N ASP A 304 -4.21 2.58 15.34
CA ASP A 304 -3.48 2.03 16.47
C ASP A 304 -3.47 0.51 16.49
N ALA A 305 -2.36 -0.04 17.00
CA ALA A 305 -2.29 -1.45 17.30
C ALA A 305 -2.98 -1.70 18.65
N PRO A 306 -4.08 -2.48 18.72
CA PRO A 306 -4.75 -2.72 20.00
C PRO A 306 -3.81 -3.46 20.96
N PRO A 307 -3.93 -3.21 22.28
CA PRO A 307 -3.19 -3.97 23.29
C PRO A 307 -3.44 -5.46 23.13
N GLN A 308 -2.36 -6.24 23.06
CA GLN A 308 -2.45 -7.69 22.86
C GLN A 308 -1.35 -8.38 23.66
N LEU A 309 -1.71 -9.42 24.41
CA LEU A 309 -0.75 -10.31 25.02
C LEU A 309 -0.23 -11.30 23.97
N ILE A 310 1.09 -11.30 23.74
CA ILE A 310 1.72 -12.13 22.68
C ILE A 310 2.43 -13.32 23.32
N GLU A 311 2.31 -14.48 22.69
CA GLU A 311 3.12 -15.65 23.08
C GLU A 311 4.62 -15.36 22.91
N GLN A 312 5.44 -15.81 23.85
CA GLN A 312 6.91 -15.66 23.81
C GLN A 312 7.57 -16.65 22.82
N ARG A 313 7.06 -16.70 21.59
CA ARG A 313 7.59 -17.50 20.49
C ARG A 313 8.10 -16.56 19.41
N TRP A 314 9.23 -16.90 18.80
CA TRP A 314 9.90 -16.02 17.84
C TRP A 314 8.99 -15.60 16.66
N ILE A 315 8.12 -16.51 16.19
CA ILE A 315 7.15 -16.24 15.12
C ILE A 315 6.10 -15.22 15.57
N SER A 316 5.47 -15.46 16.73
CA SER A 316 4.45 -14.55 17.28
C SER A 316 5.02 -13.17 17.55
N ILE A 317 6.27 -13.09 18.00
CA ILE A 317 7.00 -11.83 18.20
C ILE A 317 7.24 -11.14 16.85
N ALA A 318 7.81 -11.83 15.86
CA ALA A 318 8.12 -11.26 14.56
C ALA A 318 6.86 -10.72 13.85
N SER A 319 5.79 -11.50 13.80
CA SER A 319 4.52 -11.09 13.19
C SER A 319 3.92 -9.87 13.89
N ARG A 320 3.94 -9.84 15.24
CA ARG A 320 3.48 -8.67 15.99
C ARG A 320 4.36 -7.44 15.72
N SER A 321 5.68 -7.60 15.69
CA SER A 321 6.62 -6.51 15.42
C SER A 321 6.37 -5.88 14.06
N VAL A 322 6.17 -6.68 13.01
CA VAL A 322 5.82 -6.18 11.66
C VAL A 322 4.49 -5.44 11.69
N ALA A 323 3.46 -5.99 12.34
CA ALA A 323 2.15 -5.33 12.46
C ALA A 323 2.25 -3.97 13.17
N VAL A 324 2.97 -3.90 14.30
CA VAL A 324 3.18 -2.66 15.06
C VAL A 324 3.96 -1.63 14.23
N LEU A 325 5.08 -2.03 13.61
CA LEU A 325 5.87 -1.15 12.75
C LEU A 325 5.03 -0.59 11.60
N THR A 326 4.19 -1.43 10.98
CA THR A 326 3.29 -1.01 9.89
C THR A 326 2.30 0.05 10.39
N LYS A 327 1.67 -0.14 11.57
CA LYS A 327 0.72 0.84 12.14
C LYS A 327 1.39 2.19 12.43
N TYR A 328 2.56 2.18 13.05
CA TYR A 328 3.32 3.41 13.29
C TYR A 328 3.75 4.09 11.99
N SER A 329 4.22 3.30 11.01
CA SER A 329 4.56 3.81 9.66
C SER A 329 3.35 4.49 9.02
N THR A 330 2.17 3.87 9.05
CA THR A 330 0.91 4.48 8.57
C THR A 330 0.59 5.81 9.24
N ARG A 331 0.68 5.91 10.58
CA ARG A 331 0.43 7.18 11.31
C ARG A 331 1.42 8.27 10.88
N THR A 332 2.71 7.92 10.78
CA THR A 332 3.74 8.86 10.31
C THR A 332 3.46 9.30 8.88
N THR A 333 3.17 8.39 7.96
CA THR A 333 2.87 8.73 6.57
C THR A 333 1.60 9.57 6.44
N LEU A 334 0.54 9.25 7.18
CA LEU A 334 -0.70 10.03 7.18
C LEU A 334 -0.42 11.48 7.55
N ARG A 335 0.36 11.71 8.62
CA ARG A 335 0.74 13.06 9.03
C ARG A 335 1.64 13.74 8.00
N GLN A 336 2.60 13.02 7.42
CA GLN A 336 3.46 13.55 6.36
C GLN A 336 2.64 13.99 5.14
N MET A 337 1.61 13.22 4.73
CA MET A 337 0.74 13.59 3.61
C MET A 337 -0.10 14.83 3.91
N GLN A 338 -0.64 14.96 5.13
CA GLN A 338 -1.33 16.17 5.54
C GLN A 338 -0.40 17.39 5.51
N LEU A 339 0.78 17.30 6.14
CA LEU A 339 1.76 18.39 6.17
C LEU A 339 2.23 18.77 4.76
N ALA A 340 2.46 17.78 3.89
CA ALA A 340 2.82 18.04 2.51
C ALA A 340 1.71 18.77 1.73
N SER A 341 0.45 18.43 1.99
CA SER A 341 -0.72 19.11 1.42
C SER A 341 -0.81 20.56 1.88
N GLU A 342 -0.67 20.82 3.18
CA GLU A 342 -0.66 22.17 3.76
C GLU A 342 0.50 23.02 3.20
N LEU A 343 1.68 22.44 3.05
CA LEU A 343 2.86 23.13 2.49
C LEU A 343 2.72 23.44 1.00
N LEU A 344 2.04 22.58 0.22
CA LEU A 344 1.76 22.86 -1.20
C LEU A 344 0.87 24.09 -1.36
N GLU A 345 -0.10 24.27 -0.47
CA GLU A 345 -0.97 25.44 -0.50
C GLU A 345 -0.24 26.70 -0.02
N VAL A 346 0.43 26.63 1.14
CA VAL A 346 1.04 27.82 1.77
C VAL A 346 2.29 28.31 1.02
N GLU A 347 3.19 27.42 0.61
CA GLU A 347 4.47 27.84 0.00
C GLU A 347 4.41 27.95 -1.52
N ILE A 348 3.50 27.21 -2.17
CA ILE A 348 3.49 27.05 -3.64
C ILE A 348 2.19 27.59 -4.24
N GLY A 349 1.15 27.84 -3.44
CA GLY A 349 -0.13 28.34 -3.92
C GLY A 349 -0.94 27.31 -4.70
N VAL A 350 -0.66 26.01 -4.49
CA VAL A 350 -1.39 24.89 -5.10
C VAL A 350 -2.43 24.41 -4.09
N PRO A 351 -3.75 24.61 -4.33
CA PRO A 351 -4.76 24.21 -3.36
C PRO A 351 -4.83 22.67 -3.27
N VAL A 352 -4.83 22.13 -2.05
CA VAL A 352 -4.93 20.68 -1.81
C VAL A 352 -6.01 20.38 -0.78
N GLU A 353 -7.05 19.66 -1.20
CA GLU A 353 -8.04 19.13 -0.28
C GLU A 353 -7.62 17.74 0.19
N PHE A 354 -7.11 17.66 1.42
CA PHE A 354 -6.70 16.39 2.04
C PHE A 354 -7.85 15.75 2.80
N ARG A 355 -8.13 14.47 2.52
CA ARG A 355 -9.14 13.66 3.19
C ARG A 355 -8.65 12.24 3.42
N TYR A 356 -9.04 11.65 4.55
CA TYR A 356 -8.80 10.24 4.81
C TYR A 356 -9.98 9.54 5.49
N LEU A 357 -10.00 8.22 5.30
CA LEU A 357 -10.83 7.26 6.02
C LEU A 357 -9.94 6.20 6.65
N ALA A 358 -10.27 5.82 7.88
CA ALA A 358 -9.64 4.71 8.60
C ALA A 358 -10.70 4.00 9.42
N LEU A 359 -10.48 2.71 9.71
CA LEU A 359 -11.37 1.97 10.61
C LEU A 359 -11.30 2.63 12.00
N PRO A 360 -12.43 2.98 12.64
CA PRO A 360 -12.40 3.64 13.93
C PRO A 360 -11.77 2.74 15.02
N ASP A 361 -10.91 3.33 15.85
CA ASP A 361 -10.20 2.59 16.91
C ASP A 361 -11.12 2.15 18.07
N ASN A 362 -12.32 2.74 18.18
CA ASN A 362 -13.32 2.39 19.19
C ASN A 362 -14.26 1.24 18.77
N VAL A 363 -14.10 0.69 17.57
CA VAL A 363 -14.92 -0.44 17.12
C VAL A 363 -14.27 -1.75 17.59
N GLU A 364 -15.04 -2.54 18.34
CA GLU A 364 -14.66 -3.92 18.67
C GLU A 364 -14.79 -4.80 17.43
N LEU A 365 -13.72 -5.55 17.15
CA LEU A 365 -13.62 -6.43 16.00
C LEU A 365 -13.59 -7.89 16.45
N PRO A 366 -14.18 -8.82 15.68
CA PRO A 366 -14.07 -10.25 15.96
C PRO A 366 -12.60 -10.67 16.14
N GLU A 367 -12.33 -11.54 17.12
CA GLU A 367 -11.00 -12.11 17.29
C GLU A 367 -10.63 -12.97 16.09
N SER A 368 -9.70 -12.48 15.27
CA SER A 368 -9.04 -13.29 14.25
C SER A 368 -8.04 -14.21 14.94
N ARG A 369 -8.44 -15.43 15.29
CA ARG A 369 -7.67 -16.44 16.03
C ARG A 369 -6.46 -16.99 15.24
N SER A 370 -5.50 -16.13 14.90
CA SER A 370 -4.32 -16.44 14.07
C SER A 370 -4.63 -16.84 12.63
N ARG A 371 -5.83 -16.52 12.13
CA ARG A 371 -6.21 -16.68 10.72
C ARG A 371 -5.63 -15.53 9.89
N LEU A 372 -5.15 -15.82 8.69
CA LEU A 372 -4.66 -14.78 7.78
C LEU A 372 -5.82 -14.10 7.05
N PHE A 373 -6.91 -14.84 6.80
CA PHE A 373 -8.14 -14.34 6.17
C PHE A 373 -9.37 -14.85 6.93
N ASP A 374 -9.81 -14.07 7.93
CA ASP A 374 -10.97 -14.37 8.74
C ASP A 374 -12.25 -13.77 8.12
N GLN A 375 -13.12 -14.63 7.59
CA GLN A 375 -14.33 -14.19 6.87
C GLN A 375 -15.29 -13.36 7.73
N ASP A 376 -15.45 -13.69 9.02
CA ASP A 376 -16.35 -12.95 9.90
C ASP A 376 -15.80 -11.54 10.18
N LEU A 377 -14.49 -11.45 10.41
CA LEU A 377 -13.80 -10.16 10.54
C LEU A 377 -13.90 -9.36 9.24
N MET A 378 -13.59 -9.97 8.10
CA MET A 378 -13.60 -9.32 6.79
C MET A 378 -15.00 -8.80 6.43
N ALA A 379 -16.04 -9.59 6.63
CA ALA A 379 -17.44 -9.16 6.43
C ALA A 379 -17.82 -8.01 7.38
N LYS A 380 -17.36 -8.05 8.64
CA LYS A 380 -17.62 -6.98 9.60
C LYS A 380 -16.93 -5.67 9.20
N VAL A 381 -15.64 -5.70 8.87
CA VAL A 381 -14.91 -4.47 8.49
C VAL A 381 -15.34 -3.94 7.12
N HIS A 382 -15.74 -4.83 6.22
CA HIS A 382 -16.37 -4.46 4.94
C HIS A 382 -17.66 -3.69 5.15
N SER A 383 -18.59 -4.19 5.97
CA SER A 383 -19.87 -3.50 6.22
C SER A 383 -19.69 -2.14 6.91
N ILE A 384 -18.70 -2.01 7.80
CA ILE A 384 -18.29 -0.71 8.37
C ILE A 384 -17.77 0.21 7.27
N GLY A 385 -16.87 -0.30 6.42
CA GLY A 385 -16.33 0.44 5.28
C GLY A 385 -17.43 0.95 4.35
N TYR A 386 -18.39 0.09 3.99
CA TYR A 386 -19.55 0.46 3.17
C TYR A 386 -20.34 1.60 3.79
N THR A 387 -20.67 1.48 5.08
CA THR A 387 -21.43 2.51 5.79
C THR A 387 -20.67 3.85 5.78
N MET A 388 -19.38 3.84 6.10
CA MET A 388 -18.56 5.04 6.11
C MET A 388 -18.35 5.63 4.71
N GLY A 389 -18.17 4.80 3.68
CA GLY A 389 -18.01 5.26 2.29
C GLY A 389 -19.28 5.93 1.76
N SER A 390 -20.45 5.45 2.18
CA SER A 390 -21.74 6.03 1.82
C SER A 390 -22.12 7.31 2.57
N ASP A 391 -21.32 7.72 3.57
CA ASP A 391 -21.56 8.91 4.38
C ASP A 391 -20.42 9.93 4.22
N PRO A 392 -20.65 11.05 3.50
CA PRO A 392 -19.67 12.12 3.34
C PRO A 392 -19.05 12.65 4.64
N SER A 393 -19.77 12.59 5.75
CA SER A 393 -19.29 13.08 7.05
C SER A 393 -18.21 12.19 7.68
N SER A 394 -18.03 10.98 7.16
CA SER A 394 -16.98 10.05 7.62
C SER A 394 -15.58 10.48 7.17
N TRP A 395 -15.46 11.27 6.10
CA TRP A 395 -14.17 11.78 5.63
C TRP A 395 -13.57 12.77 6.62
N ARG A 396 -12.37 12.46 7.11
CA ARG A 396 -11.61 13.31 8.03
C ARG A 396 -10.61 14.16 7.26
N THR A 397 -10.43 15.41 7.65
CA THR A 397 -9.50 16.35 7.02
C THR A 397 -8.24 16.61 7.85
N GLU A 398 -8.24 16.23 9.13
CA GLU A 398 -7.11 16.42 10.05
C GLU A 398 -6.56 15.05 10.49
N ALA A 399 -5.30 14.78 10.16
CA ALA A 399 -4.62 13.58 10.62
C ALA A 399 -4.40 13.65 12.13
N ILE A 400 -4.63 12.53 12.80
CA ILE A 400 -4.30 12.38 14.21
C ILE A 400 -2.78 12.59 14.36
N ALA A 401 -2.37 13.51 15.23
CA ALA A 401 -0.96 13.78 15.49
C ALA A 401 -0.22 12.48 15.85
N PRO A 402 1.03 12.29 15.40
CA PRO A 402 1.84 11.19 15.88
C PRO A 402 2.26 11.51 17.32
N ASP A 403 1.50 11.02 18.29
CA ASP A 403 2.02 10.85 19.64
C ASP A 403 3.11 9.77 19.56
N ILE A 404 4.39 10.16 19.51
CA ILE A 404 5.50 9.21 19.58
C ILE A 404 6.26 9.45 20.89
N PRO A 405 6.57 8.43 21.73
CA PRO A 405 5.91 7.14 21.95
C PRO A 405 5.53 6.90 23.44
N GLY A 406 4.42 6.20 23.66
CA GLY A 406 4.12 5.49 24.93
C GLY A 406 2.76 5.74 25.55
N SER A 407 1.93 6.60 24.97
CA SER A 407 0.79 7.10 25.73
C SER A 407 -0.30 7.60 24.76
N GLY A 408 -1.52 7.07 24.88
CA GLY A 408 -2.71 7.64 24.25
C GLY A 408 -3.13 8.94 24.92
N PHE A 409 -2.17 9.82 25.23
CA PHE A 409 -2.41 11.06 25.94
C PHE A 409 -2.49 12.17 24.90
N VAL A 410 -3.68 12.76 24.82
CA VAL A 410 -3.84 14.08 24.21
C VAL A 410 -2.94 15.05 24.96
N LEU A 411 -1.85 15.51 24.33
CA LEU A 411 -1.02 16.56 24.92
C LEU A 411 -1.88 17.82 25.06
N PRO A 412 -2.01 18.41 26.27
CA PRO A 412 -2.77 19.63 26.43
C PRO A 412 -2.16 20.75 25.56
N GLN A 413 -3.01 21.67 25.08
CA GLN A 413 -2.54 22.85 24.34
C GLN A 413 -1.44 23.57 25.14
N ILE A 414 -0.34 23.90 24.46
CA ILE A 414 0.70 24.76 25.01
C ILE A 414 0.10 26.15 25.18
N ARG A 415 -0.11 26.57 26.43
CA ARG A 415 -0.46 27.95 26.76
C ARG A 415 0.83 28.71 26.98
N PHE A 416 1.09 29.70 26.13
CA PHE A 416 2.15 30.66 26.39
C PHE A 416 1.60 31.74 27.31
N ASP A 417 2.18 31.89 28.49
CA ASP A 417 2.05 33.13 29.24
C ASP A 417 3.06 34.12 28.64
N LEU A 418 2.56 35.14 27.94
CA LEU A 418 3.41 36.10 27.24
C LEU A 418 4.21 36.96 28.21
N ASP A 419 3.79 37.05 29.48
CA ASP A 419 4.51 37.78 30.53
C ASP A 419 5.73 37.00 31.06
N ASP A 420 5.76 35.67 30.89
CA ASP A 420 6.88 34.78 31.25
C ASP A 420 7.92 34.63 30.12
N LEU A 421 7.64 35.15 28.93
CA LEU A 421 8.62 35.15 27.84
C LEU A 421 9.58 36.33 28.01
N PRO A 422 10.91 36.10 27.95
CA PRO A 422 11.87 37.19 28.03
C PRO A 422 11.59 38.18 26.90
N ARG A 423 11.43 39.45 27.27
CA ARG A 423 11.26 40.53 26.29
C ARG A 423 12.54 40.63 25.44
N PRO A 424 12.41 40.88 24.12
CA PRO A 424 13.54 40.93 23.19
C PRO A 424 14.60 41.95 23.58
#